data_AF-A0A397IJ15-F1
#
_entry.id   AF-A0A397IJ15-F1
#
_cell.length_a   1.000
_cell.length_b   1.000
_cell.length_c   1.000
_cell.angle_alpha   90.00
_cell.angle_beta   90.00
_cell.angle_gamma   90.00
#
_symmetry.space_group_name_H-M   'P 1'
#
loop_
_entity.id
_entity.type
_entity.pdbx_description
1 polymer ?
#
loop_
_entity_poly.entity_id
_entity_poly.type
_entity_poly.pdbx_seq_one_letter_code
_entity_poly.pdbx_strand_id
1 'polypeptide(L)'
;MTLVIENNLSNKARNVIIKFFNKYSDLPQLSPLPKNIETGQKFMNKINILQLSYSKYCIFIYNGQEYFIHYCLIKNCIKNLLSNSEILKYFIFKYENSKEKKSYGEQNSENW
;
A
#
# COMPACT_ATOMS: atom_id res chain seq x y z
N MET A 1 -8.29 6.46 -0.51
CA MET A 1 -7.46 7.70 -0.41
C MET A 1 -7.58 8.57 -1.66
N THR A 2 -7.92 7.99 -2.82
CA THR A 2 -8.14 8.65 -4.13
C THR A 2 -9.23 9.73 -4.09
N LEU A 3 -10.40 9.42 -3.52
CA LEU A 3 -11.53 10.36 -3.31
C LEU A 3 -11.16 11.67 -2.59
N VAL A 4 -10.15 11.62 -1.70
CA VAL A 4 -9.73 12.75 -0.85
C VAL A 4 -8.75 13.67 -1.58
N ILE A 5 -7.97 13.11 -2.51
CA ILE A 5 -6.93 13.81 -3.27
C ILE A 5 -7.55 14.45 -4.51
N GLU A 6 -8.42 13.75 -5.22
CA GLU A 6 -9.04 14.23 -6.48
C GLU A 6 -9.95 15.45 -6.31
N ASN A 7 -10.54 15.64 -5.12
CA ASN A 7 -11.54 16.69 -4.88
C ASN A 7 -10.99 17.99 -4.26
N ASN A 8 -9.66 18.16 -4.16
CA ASN A 8 -9.01 19.36 -3.58
C ASN A 8 -9.60 19.83 -2.23
N LEU A 9 -10.15 18.92 -1.43
CA LEU A 9 -10.79 19.24 -0.16
C LEU A 9 -9.78 19.85 0.83
N SER A 10 -10.25 20.81 1.64
CA SER A 10 -9.41 21.39 2.70
C SER A 10 -8.97 20.34 3.71
N ASN A 11 -7.79 20.50 4.31
CA ASN A 11 -7.27 19.56 5.32
C ASN A 11 -8.26 19.33 6.48
N LYS A 12 -9.05 20.36 6.84
CA LYS A 12 -10.12 20.25 7.84
C LYS A 12 -11.22 19.29 7.39
N ALA A 13 -11.74 19.43 6.16
CA ALA A 13 -12.74 18.53 5.60
C ALA A 13 -12.22 17.10 5.46
N ARG A 14 -10.98 16.95 4.96
CA ARG A 14 -10.31 15.63 4.85
C ARG A 14 -10.21 14.92 6.20
N ASN A 15 -9.86 15.64 7.27
CA ASN A 15 -9.78 15.07 8.61
C ASN A 15 -11.15 14.63 9.17
N VAL A 16 -12.23 15.36 8.87
CA VAL A 16 -13.60 14.97 9.26
C VAL A 16 -13.99 13.66 8.57
N ILE A 17 -13.69 13.54 7.27
CA ILE A 17 -13.95 12.32 6.49
C ILE A 17 -13.16 11.14 7.06
N ILE A 18 -11.86 11.30 7.30
CA ILE A 18 -11.01 10.26 7.91
C ILE A 18 -11.60 9.80 9.26
N LYS A 19 -12.00 10.75 10.11
CA LYS A 19 -12.60 10.44 11.42
C LYS A 19 -13.93 9.70 11.28
N PHE A 20 -14.75 10.06 10.29
CA PHE A 20 -15.99 9.36 9.97
C PHE A 20 -15.72 7.90 9.59
N PHE A 21 -14.81 7.65 8.65
CA PHE A 21 -14.45 6.29 8.26
C PHE A 21 -13.88 5.47 9.41
N ASN A 22 -12.96 6.05 10.20
CA ASN A 22 -12.38 5.36 11.34
C ASN A 22 -13.39 5.02 12.45
N LYS A 23 -14.50 5.78 12.57
CA LYS A 23 -15.57 5.51 13.54
C LYS A 23 -16.43 4.30 13.14
N TYR A 24 -16.66 4.11 11.84
CA TYR A 24 -17.59 3.11 11.32
C TYR A 24 -16.90 1.97 10.56
N SER A 25 -15.57 1.90 10.59
CA SER A 25 -14.83 0.77 10.03
C SER A 25 -15.01 -0.45 10.94
N ASP A 26 -15.57 -1.52 10.38
CA ASP A 26 -15.78 -2.80 11.08
C ASP A 26 -14.47 -3.52 11.46
N LEU A 27 -13.33 -3.02 10.96
CA LEU A 27 -11.98 -3.55 11.22
C LEU A 27 -11.08 -2.50 11.90
N PRO A 28 -11.32 -2.14 13.17
CA PRO A 28 -10.49 -1.16 13.89
C PRO A 28 -9.03 -1.65 14.09
N GLN A 29 -8.81 -2.97 14.14
CA GLN A 29 -7.49 -3.56 14.42
C GLN A 29 -6.65 -3.86 13.17
N LEU A 30 -7.26 -4.04 12.00
CA LEU A 30 -6.55 -4.56 10.82
C LEU A 30 -6.06 -3.47 9.86
N SER A 31 -6.69 -2.29 9.83
CA SER A 31 -6.26 -1.20 8.94
C SER A 31 -6.94 0.15 9.19
N PRO A 32 -6.84 0.77 10.39
CA PRO A 32 -7.35 2.11 10.57
C PRO A 32 -6.61 3.08 9.63
N LEU A 33 -7.36 3.91 8.91
CA LEU A 33 -6.77 5.00 8.12
C LEU A 33 -5.92 5.87 9.06
N PRO A 34 -4.88 6.54 8.53
CA PRO A 34 -4.04 7.44 9.33
C PRO A 34 -4.91 8.40 10.14
N LYS A 35 -4.50 8.72 11.37
CA LYS A 35 -5.31 9.52 12.32
C LYS A 35 -5.77 10.87 11.75
N ASN A 36 -4.98 11.45 10.84
CA ASN A 36 -5.30 12.67 10.11
C ASN A 36 -4.50 12.74 8.79
N ILE A 37 -4.78 13.76 7.98
CA ILE A 37 -4.12 13.94 6.68
C ILE A 37 -2.61 14.15 6.80
N GLU A 38 -2.14 14.84 7.84
CA GLU A 38 -0.73 15.16 8.03
C GLU A 38 0.10 13.91 8.34
N THR A 39 -0.42 13.03 9.21
CA THR A 39 0.19 11.73 9.52
C THR A 39 0.19 10.81 8.29
N GLY A 40 -0.91 10.78 7.52
CA GLY A 40 -0.97 10.06 6.25
C GLY A 40 0.05 10.59 5.25
N GLN A 41 0.21 11.90 5.15
CA GLN A 41 1.17 12.52 4.24
C GLN A 41 2.62 12.27 4.68
N LYS A 42 2.93 12.35 5.97
CA LYS A 42 4.24 11.97 6.52
C LYS A 42 4.58 10.52 6.20
N PHE A 43 3.60 9.61 6.30
CA PHE A 43 3.77 8.22 5.91
C PHE A 43 4.03 8.04 4.42
N MET A 44 3.22 8.66 3.55
CA MET A 44 3.40 8.61 2.10
C MET A 44 4.74 9.21 1.67
N ASN A 45 5.16 10.32 2.27
CA ASN A 45 6.46 10.91 2.02
C ASN A 45 7.60 9.96 2.42
N LYS A 46 7.45 9.25 3.55
CA LYS A 46 8.42 8.24 3.99
C LYS A 46 8.51 7.05 3.04
N ILE A 47 7.40 6.63 2.43
CA ILE A 47 7.39 5.62 1.36
C ILE A 47 8.05 6.16 0.09
N ASN A 48 7.74 7.39 -0.32
CA ASN A 48 8.35 8.03 -1.49
C ASN A 48 9.88 8.18 -1.32
N ILE A 49 10.35 8.45 -0.10
CA ILE A 49 11.79 8.48 0.23
C ILE A 49 12.47 7.12 0.03
N LEU A 50 11.72 6.00 0.06
CA LEU A 50 12.29 4.67 -0.22
C LEU A 50 12.64 4.42 -1.68
N GLN A 51 12.60 5.46 -2.52
CA GLN A 51 13.09 5.48 -3.89
C GLN A 51 12.72 4.19 -4.63
N LEU A 52 11.40 3.97 -4.78
CA LEU A 52 10.88 2.91 -5.63
C LEU A 52 11.41 3.16 -7.04
N SER A 53 12.39 2.36 -7.46
CA SER A 53 13.00 2.46 -8.78
C SER A 53 12.01 1.88 -9.79
N TYR A 54 11.10 2.73 -10.24
CA TYR A 54 10.19 2.39 -11.33
C TYR A 54 10.97 2.43 -12.65
N SER A 55 10.97 1.31 -13.33
CA SER A 55 11.40 1.23 -14.72
C SER A 55 10.26 1.66 -15.62
N LYS A 56 10.61 2.35 -16.71
CA LYS A 56 9.70 2.76 -17.77
C LYS A 56 9.99 1.90 -18.99
N TYR A 57 8.96 1.27 -19.56
CA TYR A 57 9.10 0.44 -20.75
C TYR A 57 8.06 0.84 -21.79
N CYS A 58 8.51 1.07 -23.03
CA CYS A 58 7.61 1.36 -24.15
C CYS A 58 6.95 0.06 -24.60
N ILE A 59 5.62 0.01 -24.56
CA ILE A 59 4.86 -1.18 -24.93
C ILE A 59 4.63 -1.19 -26.44
N PHE A 60 4.17 -0.07 -26.99
CA PHE A 60 3.96 0.09 -28.43
C PHE A 60 3.84 1.57 -28.81
N ILE A 61 3.95 1.84 -30.12
CA ILE A 61 3.76 3.15 -30.72
C ILE A 61 2.52 3.09 -31.60
N TYR A 62 1.59 4.02 -31.42
CA TYR A 62 0.36 4.11 -32.21
C TYR A 62 0.08 5.56 -32.57
N ASN A 63 -0.14 5.83 -33.86
CA ASN A 63 -0.31 7.17 -34.42
C ASN A 63 0.80 8.16 -34.01
N GLY A 64 2.04 7.68 -33.92
CA GLY A 64 3.19 8.48 -33.48
C GLY A 64 3.21 8.80 -31.97
N GLN A 65 2.28 8.25 -31.20
CA GLN A 65 2.29 8.34 -29.73
C GLN A 65 2.85 7.06 -29.12
N GLU A 66 3.76 7.23 -28.17
CA GLU A 66 4.38 6.14 -27.42
C GLU A 66 3.57 5.83 -26.17
N TYR A 67 3.21 4.57 -25.98
CA TYR A 67 2.49 4.09 -24.81
C TYR A 67 3.46 3.33 -23.90
N PHE A 68 3.48 3.73 -22.62
CA PHE A 68 4.45 3.22 -21.66
C PHE A 68 3.78 2.50 -20.50
N ILE A 69 4.45 1.46 -20.01
CA ILE A 69 4.19 0.87 -18.69
C ILE A 69 5.29 1.31 -17.72
N HIS A 70 4.87 1.70 -16.53
CA HIS A 70 5.75 1.97 -15.39
C HIS A 70 5.64 0.80 -14.42
N TYR A 71 6.75 0.11 -14.15
CA TYR A 71 6.76 -1.07 -13.26
C TYR A 71 7.94 -1.04 -12.29
N CYS A 72 7.78 -1.64 -11.11
CA CYS A 72 8.84 -1.90 -10.14
C CYS A 72 9.01 -3.41 -10.02
N LEU A 73 10.25 -3.91 -10.04
CA LEU A 73 10.49 -5.32 -9.73
C LEU A 73 10.06 -5.62 -8.30
N ILE A 74 9.26 -6.68 -8.10
CA ILE A 74 8.79 -7.12 -6.78
C ILE A 74 9.96 -7.26 -5.79
N LYS A 75 11.09 -7.81 -6.25
CA LYS A 75 12.33 -7.93 -5.46
C LYS A 75 12.85 -6.58 -4.95
N ASN A 76 12.85 -5.54 -5.78
CA ASN A 76 13.30 -4.21 -5.39
C ASN A 76 12.30 -3.54 -4.46
N CYS A 77 11.01 -3.68 -4.77
CA CYS A 77 9.92 -3.20 -3.92
C CYS A 77 10.00 -3.83 -2.50
N ILE A 78 10.23 -5.14 -2.39
CA ILE A 78 10.45 -5.84 -1.10
C ILE A 78 11.70 -5.32 -0.41
N LYS A 79 12.84 -5.22 -1.11
CA LYS A 79 14.09 -4.69 -0.53
C LYS A 79 13.90 -3.27 0.03
N ASN A 80 13.27 -2.38 -0.73
CA ASN A 80 13.02 -1.01 -0.32
C ASN A 80 12.10 -0.94 0.91
N LEU A 81 11.06 -1.77 0.97
CA LEU A 81 10.19 -1.89 2.16
C LEU A 81 10.98 -2.37 3.39
N LEU A 82 11.81 -3.41 3.23
CA LEU A 82 12.65 -3.97 4.30
C LEU A 82 13.76 -3.01 4.74
N SER A 83 14.23 -2.10 3.89
CA SER A 83 15.22 -1.09 4.27
C SER A 83 14.66 -0.03 5.24
N ASN A 84 13.34 0.05 5.42
CA ASN A 84 12.71 0.99 6.35
C ASN A 84 12.32 0.30 7.65
N SER A 85 13.21 0.34 8.64
CA SER A 85 13.00 -0.28 9.96
C SER A 85 11.72 0.18 10.68
N GLU A 86 11.26 1.40 10.40
CA GLU A 86 10.05 1.97 10.98
C GLU A 86 8.77 1.44 10.34
N ILE A 87 8.82 1.12 9.05
CA ILE A 87 7.70 0.48 8.33
C ILE A 87 7.68 -1.02 8.63
N LEU A 88 8.86 -1.66 8.73
CA LEU A 88 9.01 -3.06 9.10
C LEU A 88 8.25 -3.44 10.36
N LYS A 89 8.20 -2.55 11.37
CA LYS A 89 7.45 -2.75 12.61
C LYS A 89 5.96 -3.07 12.39
N TYR A 90 5.36 -2.53 11.33
CA TYR A 90 3.95 -2.80 10.98
C TYR A 90 3.77 -4.11 10.21
N PHE A 91 4.84 -4.67 9.64
CA PHE A 91 4.84 -5.94 8.91
C PHE A 91 5.26 -7.14 9.76
N ILE A 92 5.71 -6.91 11.00
CA ILE A 92 5.97 -8.00 11.96
C ILE A 92 4.62 -8.62 12.29
N PHE A 93 4.28 -9.68 11.56
CA PHE A 93 3.18 -10.55 11.94
C PHE A 93 3.57 -11.18 13.29
N LYS A 94 2.73 -11.04 14.31
CA LYS A 94 2.85 -11.84 15.54
C LYS A 94 2.49 -13.27 15.19
N TYR A 95 3.44 -13.96 14.56
CA TYR A 95 3.30 -15.36 14.23
C TYR A 95 3.53 -16.16 15.51
N GLU A 96 2.44 -16.64 16.10
CA GLU A 96 2.51 -17.69 17.10
C GLU A 96 2.49 -19.03 16.37
N ASN A 97 3.56 -19.81 16.52
CA ASN A 97 3.58 -21.21 16.12
C ASN A 97 2.51 -21.95 16.94
N SER A 98 1.30 -22.13 16.39
CA SER A 98 0.37 -23.13 16.92
C SER A 98 1.04 -24.48 16.77
N LYS A 99 1.24 -25.22 17.88
CA LYS A 99 1.86 -26.56 17.89
C LYS A 99 1.09 -27.61 17.08
N GLU A 100 -0.06 -27.28 16.52
CA GLU A 100 -0.81 -28.14 15.61
C GLU A 100 -0.12 -28.19 14.25
N LYS A 101 0.21 -29.41 13.81
CA LYS A 101 0.66 -29.69 12.43
C LYS A 101 -0.46 -29.26 11.47
N LYS A 102 -0.39 -28.03 10.96
CA LYS A 102 -1.22 -27.62 9.83
C LYS A 102 -0.55 -28.11 8.56
N SER A 103 -1.12 -29.15 7.96
CA SER A 103 -0.86 -29.52 6.58
C SER A 103 -1.45 -28.43 5.68
N TYR A 104 -0.62 -27.58 5.11
CA TYR A 104 -1.06 -26.63 4.09
C TYR A 104 -1.20 -27.41 2.77
N GLY A 105 -2.44 -27.58 2.31
CA GLY A 105 -2.71 -28.01 0.94
C GLY A 105 -2.48 -26.86 -0.05
N GLU A 106 -2.27 -27.19 -1.33
CA GLU A 106 -2.25 -26.22 -2.42
C GLU A 106 -3.49 -25.34 -2.39
N GLN A 107 -3.29 -24.02 -2.26
CA GLN A 107 -4.39 -23.06 -2.12
C GLN A 107 -5.02 -22.63 -3.45
N ASN A 108 -4.45 -23.05 -4.59
CA ASN A 108 -4.98 -22.73 -5.91
C ASN A 108 -5.14 -24.01 -6.74
N SER A 109 -6.26 -24.71 -6.54
CA SER A 109 -6.76 -25.67 -7.52
C SER A 109 -7.91 -25.04 -8.30
N GLU A 110 -7.65 -23.92 -8.99
CA GLU A 110 -8.57 -23.49 -10.04
C GLU A 110 -8.25 -24.29 -11.29
N ASN A 111 -9.12 -25.24 -11.61
CA ASN A 111 -9.18 -25.85 -12.93
C ASN A 111 -9.66 -24.77 -13.91
N TRP A 112 -8.79 -24.38 -14.82
CA TRP A 112 -9.15 -23.61 -16.01
C TRP A 112 -9.90 -24.50 -17.00
#